data_AF-A0A1W9WRS3-F1
#
_entry.id   AF-A0A1W9WRS3-F1
#
_cell.length_a   1.000
_cell.length_b   1.000
_cell.length_c   1.000
_cell.angle_alpha   90.00
_cell.angle_beta   90.00
_cell.angle_gamma   90.00
#
_symmetry.space_group_name_H-M   'P 1'
#
loop_
_entity.id
_entity.type
_entity.pdbx_description
1 polymer ?
#
loop_
_entity_poly.entity_id
_entity_poly.type
_entity_poly.pdbx_seq_one_letter_code
_entity_poly.pdbx_strand_id
1 'polypeptide(L)'
;MELKTITIENPNELNFILGHSHFIKTVEDIYEAVVCTVPDAKFGVAFCEASMECLVRYSGTDEEMIELAKKNAFELSVIIAQTEQGRGILGIIDGFSSKGIETTEDIEKRKGFLRMIGYKQ
;
A
#
# COMPACT_ATOMS: atom_id res chain seq x y z
N MET A 1 -11.22 23.07 -6.17
CA MET A 1 -10.29 21.93 -5.99
C MET A 1 -9.44 22.22 -4.77
N GLU A 2 -9.53 21.40 -3.74
CA GLU A 2 -8.74 21.50 -2.51
C GLU A 2 -7.78 20.30 -2.46
N LEU A 3 -6.52 20.53 -2.08
CA LEU A 3 -5.51 19.49 -1.91
C LEU A 3 -5.26 19.27 -0.42
N LYS A 4 -5.27 18.01 0.02
CA LYS A 4 -4.98 17.60 1.40
C LYS A 4 -3.87 16.56 1.41
N THR A 5 -3.14 16.49 2.52
CA THR A 5 -2.15 15.45 2.76
C THR A 5 -2.59 14.60 3.96
N ILE A 6 -2.51 13.27 3.83
CA ILE A 6 -2.70 12.29 4.90
C ILE A 6 -1.40 11.59 5.13
N THR A 7 -1.12 11.38 6.41
CA THR A 7 -0.09 10.44 6.83
C THR A 7 -0.71 9.06 6.97
N ILE A 8 -0.16 8.08 6.24
CA ILE A 8 -0.52 6.67 6.41
C ILE A 8 0.03 6.19 7.74
N GLU A 9 -0.78 5.52 8.54
CA GLU A 9 -0.30 4.89 9.76
C GLU A 9 0.38 3.57 9.42
N ASN A 10 1.62 3.40 9.89
CA ASN A 10 2.36 2.17 9.68
C ASN A 10 3.17 1.82 10.95
N PRO A 11 2.49 1.36 12.01
CA PRO A 11 3.19 0.95 13.22
C PRO A 11 4.16 -0.19 12.87
N ASN A 12 5.38 -0.13 13.40
CA ASN A 12 6.44 -1.13 13.20
C ASN A 12 7.04 -1.20 11.79
N GLU A 13 6.86 -0.16 10.95
CA GLU A 13 7.48 -0.09 9.61
C GLU A 13 7.16 -1.32 8.73
N LEU A 14 5.90 -1.78 8.77
CA LEU A 14 5.42 -2.90 7.96
C LEU A 14 5.51 -2.58 6.46
N ASN A 15 5.51 -3.63 5.63
CA ASN A 15 5.35 -3.44 4.19
C ASN A 15 3.91 -3.00 3.88
N PHE A 16 3.77 -1.97 3.06
CA PHE A 16 2.48 -1.40 2.68
C PHE A 16 2.36 -1.30 1.16
N ILE A 17 1.20 -1.69 0.62
CA ILE A 17 0.90 -1.63 -0.81
C ILE A 17 -0.38 -0.81 -1.00
N LEU A 18 -0.30 0.25 -1.80
CA LEU A 18 -1.45 1.03 -2.24
C LEU A 18 -1.68 0.81 -3.74
N GLY A 19 -2.92 0.50 -4.10
CA GLY A 19 -3.32 0.27 -5.49
C GLY A 19 -4.66 0.93 -5.81
N HIS A 20 -5.04 0.87 -7.09
CA HIS A 20 -6.36 1.25 -7.57
C HIS A 20 -6.98 0.03 -8.25
N SER A 21 -8.24 -0.26 -7.91
CA SER A 21 -9.00 -1.35 -8.49
C SER A 21 -10.46 -0.93 -8.70
N HIS A 22 -11.24 -1.82 -9.27
CA HIS A 22 -12.69 -1.67 -9.42
C HIS A 22 -13.35 -3.02 -9.12
N PHE A 23 -14.66 -2.99 -8.88
CA PHE A 23 -15.50 -4.17 -8.62
C PHE A 23 -15.24 -4.87 -7.27
N ILE A 24 -16.35 -5.28 -6.62
CA ILE A 24 -16.38 -5.85 -5.26
C ILE A 24 -15.52 -7.11 -5.10
N LYS A 25 -15.33 -7.85 -6.18
CA LYS A 25 -14.51 -9.08 -6.22
C LYS A 25 -13.03 -8.84 -5.89
N THR A 26 -12.55 -7.59 -5.98
CA THR A 26 -11.17 -7.19 -5.63
C THR A 26 -10.71 -7.75 -4.28
N VAL A 27 -11.56 -7.74 -3.25
CA VAL A 27 -11.17 -8.16 -1.90
C VAL A 27 -10.86 -9.66 -1.85
N GLU A 28 -11.74 -10.47 -2.43
CA GLU A 28 -11.58 -11.94 -2.46
C GLU A 28 -10.42 -12.33 -3.39
N ASP A 29 -10.30 -11.70 -4.56
CA ASP A 29 -9.24 -12.02 -5.52
C ASP A 29 -7.85 -11.69 -4.98
N ILE A 30 -7.70 -10.58 -4.26
CA ILE A 30 -6.41 -10.25 -3.62
C ILE A 30 -6.14 -11.21 -2.47
N TYR A 31 -7.13 -11.53 -1.65
CA TYR A 31 -6.97 -12.50 -0.58
C TYR A 31 -6.47 -13.84 -1.13
N GLU A 32 -7.15 -14.39 -2.14
CA GLU A 32 -6.79 -15.64 -2.80
C GLU A 32 -5.40 -15.57 -3.44
N ALA A 33 -5.07 -14.47 -4.13
CA ALA A 33 -3.77 -14.30 -4.77
C ALA A 33 -2.62 -14.34 -3.76
N VAL A 34 -2.77 -13.71 -2.59
CA VAL A 34 -1.72 -13.69 -1.56
C VAL A 34 -1.54 -15.07 -0.95
N VAL A 35 -2.63 -15.72 -0.49
CA VAL A 35 -2.53 -17.03 0.18
C VAL A 35 -2.08 -18.15 -0.76
N CYS A 36 -2.37 -18.05 -2.06
CA CYS A 36 -1.87 -18.98 -3.07
C CYS A 36 -0.38 -18.79 -3.39
N THR A 37 0.17 -17.60 -3.14
CA THR A 37 1.56 -17.27 -3.46
C THR A 37 2.50 -17.51 -2.28
N VAL A 38 2.09 -17.13 -1.07
CA VAL A 38 2.89 -17.27 0.14
C VAL A 38 2.04 -17.99 1.20
N PRO A 39 2.33 -19.29 1.46
CA PRO A 39 1.67 -20.02 2.54
C PRO A 39 1.83 -19.30 3.88
N ASP A 40 0.78 -19.27 4.68
CA ASP A 40 0.73 -18.65 6.01
C ASP A 40 1.08 -17.14 6.04
N ALA A 41 0.98 -16.44 4.91
CA ALA A 41 1.17 -15.00 4.85
C ALA A 41 0.28 -14.28 5.87
N LYS A 42 0.86 -13.34 6.62
CA LYS A 42 0.15 -12.43 7.52
C LYS A 42 -0.07 -11.11 6.80
N PHE A 43 -1.31 -10.78 6.54
CA PHE A 43 -1.69 -9.56 5.83
C PHE A 43 -3.14 -9.16 6.12
N GLY A 44 -3.42 -7.88 5.89
CA GLY A 44 -4.78 -7.34 5.77
C GLY A 44 -4.92 -6.59 4.45
N VAL A 45 -6.08 -6.69 3.82
CA VAL A 45 -6.45 -5.92 2.62
C VAL A 45 -7.74 -5.16 2.89
N ALA A 46 -7.80 -3.91 2.44
CA ALA A 46 -9.00 -3.09 2.47
C ALA A 46 -9.22 -2.40 1.12
N PHE A 47 -10.48 -2.28 0.72
CA PHE A 47 -10.93 -1.77 -0.57
C PHE A 47 -12.09 -0.80 -0.37
N CYS A 48 -11.96 0.42 -0.89
CA CYS A 48 -13.00 1.43 -0.84
C CYS A 48 -13.99 1.22 -1.99
N GLU A 49 -15.18 0.73 -1.69
CA GLU A 49 -16.27 0.65 -2.66
C GLU A 49 -16.65 2.07 -3.10
N ALA A 50 -16.59 2.34 -4.40
CA ALA A 50 -16.79 3.68 -4.95
C ALA A 50 -18.25 3.99 -5.32
N SER A 51 -19.16 3.04 -5.13
CA SER A 51 -20.57 3.16 -5.49
C SER A 51 -21.45 2.35 -4.52
N MET A 52 -22.77 2.41 -4.72
CA MET A 52 -23.76 1.72 -3.88
C MET A 52 -23.62 2.12 -2.40
N GLU A 53 -23.30 1.17 -1.53
CA GLU A 53 -23.20 1.39 -0.08
C GLU A 53 -21.92 2.16 0.31
N CYS A 54 -20.95 2.28 -0.61
CA CYS A 54 -19.71 3.02 -0.42
C CYS A 54 -18.93 2.61 0.86
N LEU A 55 -18.90 1.30 1.15
CA LEU A 55 -18.26 0.77 2.35
C LEU A 55 -16.78 0.41 2.10
N VAL A 56 -15.98 0.47 3.16
CA VAL A 56 -14.66 -0.16 3.18
C VAL A 56 -14.86 -1.67 3.34
N ARG A 57 -14.54 -2.42 2.30
CA ARG A 57 -14.55 -3.88 2.27
C ARG A 57 -13.17 -4.40 2.65
N TYR A 58 -13.09 -5.52 3.35
CA TYR A 58 -11.81 -6.01 3.87
C TYR A 58 -11.76 -7.53 3.94
N SER A 59 -10.54 -8.07 3.95
CA SER A 59 -10.22 -9.49 4.21
C SER A 59 -8.76 -9.60 4.66
N GLY A 60 -8.32 -10.79 5.06
CA GLY A 60 -6.94 -11.02 5.49
C GLY A 60 -6.82 -12.23 6.41
N THR A 61 -5.61 -12.42 6.93
CA THR A 61 -5.23 -13.57 7.76
C THR A 61 -4.68 -13.16 9.12
N ASP A 62 -4.59 -11.86 9.37
CA ASP A 62 -4.07 -11.27 10.60
C ASP A 62 -4.93 -10.08 11.03
N GLU A 63 -5.48 -10.14 12.24
CA GLU A 63 -6.47 -9.18 12.73
C GLU A 63 -5.89 -7.77 12.89
N GLU A 64 -4.65 -7.65 13.37
CA GLU A 64 -3.99 -6.35 13.55
C GLU A 64 -3.75 -5.67 12.20
N MET A 65 -3.32 -6.45 11.20
CA MET A 65 -3.14 -5.94 9.84
C MET A 65 -4.46 -5.60 9.14
N ILE A 66 -5.54 -6.35 9.41
CA ILE A 66 -6.88 -6.05 8.89
C ILE A 66 -7.37 -4.72 9.45
N GLU A 67 -7.27 -4.50 10.77
CA GLU A 67 -7.68 -3.25 11.38
C GLU A 67 -6.85 -2.06 10.88
N LEU A 68 -5.54 -2.26 10.73
CA LEU A 68 -4.66 -1.25 10.14
C LEU A 68 -5.04 -0.93 8.69
N ALA A 69 -5.34 -1.94 7.87
CA ALA A 69 -5.76 -1.76 6.49
C ALA A 69 -7.11 -1.02 6.40
N LYS A 70 -8.09 -1.39 7.24
CA LYS A 70 -9.39 -0.71 7.32
C LYS A 70 -9.22 0.76 7.68
N LYS A 71 -8.45 1.04 8.73
CA LYS A 71 -8.18 2.40 9.19
C LYS A 71 -7.49 3.20 8.10
N ASN A 72 -6.41 2.68 7.53
CA ASN A 72 -5.70 3.36 6.45
C ASN A 72 -6.55 3.54 5.21
N ALA A 73 -7.37 2.59 4.78
CA ALA A 73 -8.26 2.77 3.62
C ALA A 73 -9.35 3.83 3.88
N PHE A 74 -9.91 3.83 5.09
CA PHE A 74 -10.87 4.83 5.52
C PHE A 74 -10.24 6.24 5.54
N GLU A 75 -9.04 6.36 6.11
CA GLU A 75 -8.28 7.61 6.15
C GLU A 75 -7.77 8.01 4.76
N LEU A 76 -7.00 7.17 4.04
CA LEU A 76 -6.39 7.37 2.70
C LEU A 76 -7.32 7.96 1.64
N SER A 77 -8.62 7.88 1.88
CA SER A 77 -9.63 8.70 1.25
C SER A 77 -9.41 10.23 1.36
N VAL A 78 -8.27 10.76 1.83
CA VAL A 78 -7.96 12.21 1.98
C VAL A 78 -6.54 12.70 1.54
N ILE A 79 -5.88 12.13 0.51
CA ILE A 79 -4.95 12.92 -0.35
C ILE A 79 -5.60 13.03 -1.71
N ILE A 80 -6.29 14.15 -1.92
CA ILE A 80 -7.31 14.18 -2.94
C ILE A 80 -7.30 15.49 -3.69
N ALA A 81 -7.61 15.41 -4.98
CA ALA A 81 -8.42 16.45 -5.60
C ALA A 81 -9.87 16.12 -5.28
N GLN A 82 -10.45 16.88 -4.36
CA GLN A 82 -11.90 16.88 -4.18
C GLN A 82 -12.54 17.73 -5.28
N THR A 83 -13.47 17.14 -6.01
CA THR A 83 -14.40 17.83 -6.92
C THR A 83 -15.84 17.64 -6.43
N GLU A 84 -16.82 18.20 -7.14
CA GLU A 84 -18.25 17.94 -6.88
C GLU A 84 -18.63 16.47 -7.14
N GLN A 85 -17.91 15.77 -8.02
CA GLN A 85 -18.20 14.38 -8.38
C GLN A 85 -17.63 13.37 -7.38
N GLY A 86 -16.51 13.67 -6.72
CA GLY A 86 -15.89 12.72 -5.81
C GLY A 86 -14.42 13.04 -5.50
N ARG A 87 -13.70 11.97 -5.14
CA ARG A 87 -12.34 12.00 -4.62
C ARG A 87 -11.42 11.15 -5.50
N GLY A 88 -10.28 11.68 -5.93
CA GLY A 88 -9.22 10.94 -6.62
C GLY A 88 -7.85 11.14 -5.98
N ILE A 89 -7.09 10.06 -5.84
CA ILE A 89 -5.70 10.08 -5.36
C ILE A 89 -4.83 10.75 -6.44
N LEU A 90 -4.10 11.81 -6.09
CA LEU A 90 -3.18 12.49 -7.03
C LEU A 90 -1.78 11.87 -7.04
N GLY A 91 -1.36 11.28 -5.94
CA GLY A 91 -0.03 10.71 -5.80
C GLY A 91 0.28 10.30 -4.36
N ILE A 92 1.44 9.68 -4.20
CA ILE A 92 1.95 9.18 -2.92
C ILE A 92 3.29 9.88 -2.67
N ILE A 93 3.52 10.30 -1.42
CA ILE A 93 4.85 10.71 -0.96
C ILE A 93 5.44 9.52 -0.24
N ASP A 94 6.38 8.84 -0.90
CA ASP A 94 7.08 7.67 -0.35
C ASP A 94 8.50 8.05 0.07
N GLY A 95 8.71 8.13 1.39
CA GLY A 95 9.98 8.50 1.99
C GLY A 95 10.39 9.96 1.74
N PHE A 96 11.67 10.15 1.43
CA PHE A 96 12.29 11.46 1.29
C PHE A 96 12.79 11.70 -0.14
N SER A 97 12.94 12.96 -0.52
CA SER A 97 13.59 13.31 -1.78
C SER A 97 15.03 12.81 -1.83
N SER A 98 15.44 12.28 -2.98
CA SER A 98 16.80 11.80 -3.23
C SER A 98 17.84 12.90 -2.96
N LYS A 99 18.90 12.55 -2.22
CA LYS A 99 19.97 13.50 -1.86
C LYS A 99 21.10 13.60 -2.90
N GLY A 100 21.09 12.73 -3.92
CA GLY A 100 22.12 12.67 -4.95
C GLY A 100 21.97 11.45 -5.85
N ILE A 101 22.94 11.25 -6.73
CA ILE A 101 23.06 10.08 -7.62
C ILE A 101 24.16 9.17 -7.07
N GLU A 102 23.95 7.85 -7.11
CA GLU A 102 24.91 6.86 -6.62
C GLU A 102 26.26 6.94 -7.36
N THR A 103 27.36 6.78 -6.63
CA THR A 103 28.71 6.67 -7.18
C THR A 103 29.03 5.21 -7.55
N THR A 104 30.17 4.98 -8.21
CA THR A 104 30.66 3.61 -8.47
C THR A 104 30.84 2.80 -7.19
N GLU A 105 31.30 3.42 -6.11
CA GLU A 105 31.46 2.76 -4.80
C GLU A 105 30.11 2.35 -4.20
N ASP A 106 29.09 3.20 -4.32
CA ASP A 106 27.72 2.91 -3.86
C ASP A 106 27.11 1.74 -4.64
N ILE A 107 27.36 1.67 -5.96
CA ILE A 107 26.93 0.56 -6.83
C ILE A 107 27.53 -0.76 -6.35
N GLU A 108 28.83 -0.78 -6.03
CA GLU A 108 29.51 -1.97 -5.54
C GLU A 108 28.93 -2.41 -4.19
N LYS A 109 28.71 -1.48 -3.27
CA LYS A 109 28.09 -1.74 -1.95
C LYS A 109 26.71 -2.36 -2.08
N ARG A 110 25.80 -1.75 -2.86
CA ARG A 110 24.43 -2.30 -3.00
C ARG A 110 24.41 -3.67 -3.70
N LYS A 111 25.27 -3.89 -4.71
CA LYS A 111 25.37 -5.20 -5.38
C LYS A 111 25.95 -6.26 -4.44
N GLY A 112 26.95 -5.89 -3.65
CA GLY A 112 27.52 -6.75 -2.61
C GLY A 112 26.48 -7.15 -1.56
N PHE A 113 25.70 -6.18 -1.07
CA PHE A 113 24.62 -6.42 -0.13
C PHE A 113 23.59 -7.43 -0.66
N LEU A 114 23.09 -7.25 -1.90
CA LEU A 114 22.12 -8.16 -2.50
C LEU A 114 22.63 -9.60 -2.65
N ARG A 115 23.94 -9.78 -2.91
CA ARG A 115 24.58 -11.10 -2.90
C ARG A 115 24.69 -11.67 -1.49
N MET A 116 25.06 -10.85 -0.52
CA MET A 116 25.17 -11.24 0.89
C MET A 116 23.83 -11.74 1.47
N ILE A 117 22.72 -11.11 1.13
CA ILE A 117 21.38 -11.55 1.55
C ILE A 117 20.77 -12.63 0.64
N GLY A 118 21.52 -13.15 -0.33
CA GLY A 118 21.12 -14.29 -1.16
C GLY A 118 20.12 -13.99 -2.29
N TYR A 119 19.79 -12.72 -2.53
CA TYR A 119 18.85 -12.33 -3.60
C TYR A 119 19.49 -12.29 -4.99
N LYS A 120 20.82 -12.31 -5.07
CA LYS A 120 21.61 -12.35 -6.32
C LYS A 120 22.79 -13.31 -6.17
N GLN A 121 23.19 -13.95 -7.27
CA GLN A 121 24.43 -14.72 -7.36
C GLN A 121 25.58 -13.83 -7.83
#